data_AF-A0AB35FSH8-F1
#
_entry.id   AF-A0AB35FSH8-F1
#
_cell.length_a   1.000
_cell.length_b   1.000
_cell.length_c   1.000
_cell.angle_alpha   90.00
_cell.angle_beta   90.00
_cell.angle_gamma   90.00
#
_symmetry.space_group_name_H-M   'P 1'
#
loop_
_entity.id
_entity.type
_entity.pdbx_description
1 polymer ?
#
loop_
_entity_poly.entity_id
_entity_poly.type
_entity_poly.pdbx_seq_one_letter_code
_entity_poly.pdbx_strand_id
1 'polypeptide(L)' 'MTEIKLIFFIASCVVSFYAGAIFNRPVVTHKEATNGRYHVTIRHYGKYLVNRDQYESISVGDDMPEFLKKGD' A
#
# COMPACT_ATOMS: atom_id res chain seq x y z
N MET A 1 -19.98 -31.91 -16.94
CA MET A 1 -18.50 -31.79 -16.90
C MET A 1 -18.01 -30.42 -17.40
N THR A 2 -18.73 -29.75 -18.31
CA THR A 2 -18.38 -28.44 -18.90
C THR A 2 -18.65 -27.25 -17.95
N GLU A 3 -19.83 -27.20 -17.32
CA GLU A 3 -20.24 -26.11 -16.42
C GLU A 3 -19.36 -26.00 -15.16
N ILE A 4 -19.05 -27.13 -14.51
CA ILE A 4 -18.23 -27.15 -13.28
C ILE A 4 -16.82 -26.62 -13.56
N LYS A 5 -16.21 -27.02 -14.69
CA LYS A 5 -14.88 -26.52 -15.10
C LYS A 5 -14.91 -25.01 -15.41
N LEU A 6 -16.01 -24.51 -16.00
CA LEU A 6 -16.19 -23.09 -16.29
C LEU A 6 -16.29 -22.27 -14.99
N ILE A 7 -17.00 -22.76 -13.98
CA ILE A 7 -17.11 -22.09 -12.67
C ILE A 7 -15.75 -21.98 -11.98
N PHE A 8 -14.94 -23.04 -11.96
CA PHE A 8 -13.58 -22.98 -11.40
C PHE A 8 -12.67 -22.02 -12.16
N PHE A 9 -12.80 -21.95 -13.49
CA PHE A 9 -12.04 -21.03 -14.33
C PHE A 9 -12.43 -19.56 -14.04
N ILE A 10 -13.73 -19.27 -14.00
CA ILE A 10 -14.22 -17.93 -13.67
C ILE A 10 -13.86 -17.53 -12.24
N ALA A 11 -13.98 -18.44 -11.27
CA ALA A 11 -13.57 -18.17 -9.89
C ALA A 11 -12.08 -17.81 -9.79
N SER A 12 -11.20 -18.52 -10.51
CA SER A 12 -9.76 -18.20 -10.58
C SER A 12 -9.50 -16.81 -11.19
N CYS A 13 -10.20 -16.47 -12.28
CA CYS A 13 -10.10 -15.14 -12.89
C CYS A 13 -10.56 -14.04 -11.92
N VAL A 14 -11.65 -14.25 -11.19
CA VAL A 14 -12.19 -13.27 -10.23
C VAL A 14 -11.22 -13.06 -9.06
N VAL A 15 -10.65 -14.13 -8.50
CA VAL A 15 -9.65 -14.03 -7.41
C VAL A 15 -8.40 -13.27 -7.87
N SER A 16 -7.91 -13.54 -9.07
CA SER A 16 -6.74 -12.86 -9.63
C SER A 16 -6.98 -11.35 -9.83
N PHE A 17 -8.18 -10.98 -10.30
CA PHE A 17 -8.53 -9.59 -10.52
C PHE A 17 -8.71 -8.82 -9.21
N TYR A 18 -9.33 -9.45 -8.20
CA TYR A 18 -9.52 -8.85 -6.87
C TYR A 18 -8.19 -8.63 -6.14
N ALA A 19 -7.24 -9.56 -6.27
CA ALA A 19 -5.89 -9.39 -5.71
C ALA A 19 -5.16 -8.19 -6.34
N GLY A 20 -5.25 -8.02 -7.67
CA GLY A 20 -4.66 -6.88 -8.36
C GLY A 20 -5.26 -5.53 -7.95
N ALA A 21 -6.59 -5.47 -7.79
CA ALA A 21 -7.29 -4.24 -7.40
C ALA A 21 -6.93 -3.78 -5.97
N ILE A 22 -6.75 -4.71 -5.03
CA ILE A 22 -6.40 -4.38 -3.64
C ILE A 22 -4.93 -3.90 -3.51
N PHE A 23 -4.03 -4.32 -4.41
CA PHE A 23 -2.61 -3.97 -4.33
C PHE A 23 -2.25 -2.59 -4.88
N ASN A 24 -3.16 -1.89 -5.57
CA ASN A 24 -2.90 -0.59 -6.19
C ASN A 24 -3.05 0.61 -5.23
N ARG A 25 -3.25 0.37 -3.94
CA ARG A 25 -3.38 1.43 -2.94
C ARG A 25 -2.00 1.96 -2.50
N PRO A 26 -1.87 3.27 -2.26
CA PRO A 26 -0.62 3.84 -1.78
C PRO A 26 -0.43 3.49 -0.31
N VAL A 27 0.47 2.56 -0.06
CA VAL A 27 0.79 2.07 1.28
C VAL A 27 2.23 2.39 1.65
N VAL A 28 2.45 2.57 2.95
CA VAL A 28 3.79 2.72 3.51
C VAL A 28 4.52 1.40 3.37
N THR A 29 5.57 1.40 2.55
CA THR A 29 6.33 0.18 2.20
C THR A 29 7.63 0.08 2.99
N HIS A 30 8.26 1.22 3.29
CA HIS A 30 9.52 1.23 4.02
C HIS A 30 9.59 2.39 4.99
N LYS A 31 10.30 2.18 6.08
CA LYS A 31 10.56 3.15 7.13
C LYS A 31 12.04 3.13 7.48
N GLU A 32 12.66 4.30 7.53
CA GLU A 32 14.08 4.43 7.77
C GLU A 32 14.33 5.61 8.72
N ALA A 33 15.11 5.38 9.78
CA ALA A 33 15.53 6.43 10.70
C ALA A 33 17.06 6.50 10.69
N THR A 34 17.62 7.64 10.29
CA THR A 34 19.08 7.83 10.20
C THR A 34 19.46 9.19 10.79
N ASN A 35 20.37 9.19 11.78
CA ASN A 35 20.93 10.40 12.40
C ASN A 35 19.88 11.45 12.80
N GLY A 36 18.77 11.00 13.40
CA GLY A 36 17.67 11.88 13.84
C GLY A 36 16.75 12.38 12.73
N ARG A 37 16.93 11.92 11.48
CA ARG A 37 16.00 12.16 10.37
C ARG A 37 15.14 10.93 10.13
N TYR A 38 13.84 11.13 10.01
CA TYR A 38 12.87 10.06 9.80
C TYR A 38 12.35 10.10 8.38
N HIS A 39 12.47 8.97 7.70
CA HIS A 39 12.06 8.82 6.32
C HIS A 39 11.01 7.72 6.17
N VAL A 40 9.99 8.01 5.38
CA VAL A 40 8.90 7.08 5.07
C VAL A 40 8.79 6.95 3.56
N THR A 41 8.78 5.71 3.06
CA THR A 41 8.62 5.41 1.64
C THR A 41 7.20 4.94 1.37
N ILE A 42 6.50 5.67 0.51
CA ILE A 42 5.14 5.32 0.06
C ILE A 42 5.22 4.70 -1.33
N ARG A 43 4.50 3.60 -1.51
CA ARG A 43 4.32 2.95 -2.81
C ARG A 43 3.75 3.94 -3.83
N HIS A 44 4.39 4.06 -4.99
CA HIS A 44 4.07 5.00 -6.09
C HIS A 44 4.43 6.48 -5.88
N TYR A 45 4.67 6.94 -4.65
CA TYR A 45 4.91 8.35 -4.34
C TYR A 45 6.37 8.67 -3.99
N GLY A 46 7.13 7.69 -3.46
CA GLY A 46 8.55 7.86 -3.14
C GLY A 46 8.83 8.10 -1.65
N LYS A 47 9.98 8.71 -1.34
CA LYS A 47 10.51 8.88 0.01
C LYS A 47 10.21 10.29 0.54
N TYR A 48 9.63 10.36 1.74
CA TYR A 48 9.29 11.59 2.43
C TYR A 48 10.12 11.74 3.69
N LEU A 49 10.47 12.97 4.04
CA LEU A 49 11.03 13.32 5.34
C LEU A 49 9.86 13.70 6.26
N VAL A 50 9.79 13.08 7.43
CA VAL A 50 8.73 13.31 8.42
C VAL A 50 9.34 13.61 9.79
N ASN A 51 8.51 14.12 10.69
CA ASN A 51 8.90 14.29 12.10
C ASN A 51 8.85 12.95 12.85
N ARG A 52 9.47 12.91 14.02
CA ARG A 52 9.50 11.71 14.88
C ARG A 52 8.10 11.21 15.24
N ASP A 53 7.25 12.12 15.73
CA ASP A 53 5.91 11.76 16.20
C ASP A 53 5.05 11.19 15.06
N GLN A 54 5.19 11.76 13.87
CA GLN A 54 4.54 11.26 12.65
C GLN A 54 5.09 9.87 12.28
N TYR A 55 6.41 9.68 12.31
CA TYR A 55 7.04 8.40 12.01
C TYR A 55 6.59 7.27 12.95
N GLU A 56 6.45 7.56 14.25
CA GLU A 56 5.98 6.61 15.27
C GLU A 56 4.48 6.31 15.14
N SER A 57 3.67 7.29 14.69
CA SER A 57 2.21 7.11 14.52
C SER A 57 1.80 6.24 13.33
N ILE A 58 2.66 6.10 12.33
CA ILE A 58 2.40 5.31 11.13
C ILE A 58 2.87 3.87 11.38
N SER A 59 2.44 2.88 10.60
CA SER A 59 3.08 1.56 10.49
C SER A 59 3.35 1.17 9.03
N VAL A 60 4.26 0.21 8.81
CA VAL A 60 4.47 -0.36 7.47
C VAL A 60 3.22 -1.18 7.11
N GLY A 61 2.65 -0.93 5.93
CA GLY A 61 1.40 -1.53 5.48
C GLY A 61 0.17 -0.64 5.65
N ASP A 62 0.28 0.47 6.38
CA ASP A 62 -0.80 1.45 6.49
C ASP A 62 -0.95 2.23 5.18
N ASP A 63 -2.16 2.74 4.95
CA ASP A 63 -2.46 3.61 3.83
C ASP A 63 -1.74 4.97 3.96
N MET A 64 -1.61 5.66 2.82
CA MET A 64 -0.98 6.97 2.75
C MET A 64 -1.67 7.97 3.69
N PRO A 65 -0.95 8.49 4.69
CA PRO A 65 -1.54 9.39 5.67
C PRO A 65 -1.87 10.75 5.05
N GLU A 66 -2.90 11.41 5.59
CA GLU A 66 -3.45 12.62 4.98
C GLU A 66 -2.48 13.80 4.95
N PHE A 67 -1.58 13.92 5.93
CA PHE A 67 -0.58 14.98 5.95
C PHE A 67 0.44 14.90 4.79
N LEU A 68 0.53 13.77 4.07
CA LEU A 68 1.34 13.63 2.86
C LEU A 68 0.52 13.81 1.58
N LYS A 69 -0.82 13.78 1.66
CA LYS A 69 -1.67 14.15 0.53
C LYS A 69 -1.55 15.66 0.37
N LYS A 70 -1.04 16.10 -0.78
CA LYS A 70 -1.01 17.52 -1.12
C LYS A 70 -2.46 18.00 -1.11
N GLY A 71 -2.81 18.87 -0.16
CA GLY A 71 -4.13 19.47 -0.08
C GLY A 71 -4.43 20.24 -1.36
N ASP A 72 -5.69 20.15 -1.81
CA ASP A 72 -6.25 21.01 -2.85
C ASP A 72 -6.15 22.50 -2.44
#